data_AF-A0A944C9D0-F1
#
_entry.id   AF-A0A944C9D0-F1
#
_cell.length_a   1.000
_cell.length_b   1.000
_cell.length_c   1.000
_cell.angle_alpha   90.00
_cell.angle_beta   90.00
_cell.angle_gamma   90.00
#
_symmetry.space_group_name_H-M   'P 1'
#
loop_
_entity.id
_entity.type
_entity.pdbx_description
1 polymer ?
#
loop_
_entity_poly.entity_id
_entity_poly.type
_entity_poly.pdbx_seq_one_letter_code
_entity_poly.pdbx_strand_id
1 'polypeptide(L)' 'MAECFTHIVTAQQQGQRLDALVASLDIEGRASRSAAVRLIESGRILVNGAASTKKRLVLEGDELSIEVPARS' A
#
# COMPACT_ATOMS: atom_id res chain seq x y z
N MET A 1 -16.55 6.71 -6.56
CA MET A 1 -15.67 7.53 -5.71
C MET A 1 -14.49 6.65 -5.32
N ALA A 2 -13.25 7.12 -5.45
CA ALA A 2 -12.10 6.37 -4.98
C ALA A 2 -11.93 6.61 -3.47
N GLU A 3 -11.59 5.56 -2.72
CA GLU A 3 -11.29 5.63 -1.30
C GLU A 3 -9.78 5.80 -1.14
N CYS A 4 -9.36 6.83 -0.40
CA CYS A 4 -7.96 7.10 -0.11
C CYS A 4 -7.65 6.65 1.31
N PHE A 5 -6.69 5.74 1.46
CA PHE A 5 -6.19 5.25 2.72
C PHE A 5 -4.76 5.72 2.94
N THR A 6 -4.47 6.22 4.14
CA THR A 6 -3.11 6.61 4.53
C THR A 6 -2.67 5.73 5.69
N HIS A 7 -1.50 5.11 5.55
CA HIS A 7 -0.90 4.27 6.60
C HIS A 7 0.52 4.70 6.91
N ILE A 8 0.84 4.88 8.19
CA ILE A 8 2.21 5.20 8.63
C ILE A 8 2.90 3.92 9.06
N VAL A 9 4.06 3.64 8.46
CA VAL A 9 4.86 2.45 8.72
C VAL A 9 5.48 2.52 10.12
N THR A 10 5.25 1.49 10.93
CA THR A 10 5.82 1.38 12.28
C THR A 10 7.18 0.69 12.29
N ALA A 11 7.93 0.81 13.39
CA ALA A 11 9.22 0.11 13.58
C ALA A 11 9.12 -1.41 13.37
N GLN A 12 7.99 -2.03 13.70
CA GLN A 12 7.76 -3.47 13.53
C GLN A 12 7.52 -3.87 12.06
N GLN A 13 7.10 -2.91 11.25
CA GLN A 13 6.83 -3.10 9.81
C GLN A 13 8.04 -2.74 8.95
N GLN A 14 9.04 -2.06 9.53
CA GLN A 14 10.29 -1.76 8.85
C GLN A 14 10.94 -3.02 8.26
N GLY A 15 11.49 -2.89 7.06
CA GLY A 15 12.17 -3.96 6.36
C GLY A 15 11.21 -4.97 5.71
N GLN A 16 9.90 -4.79 5.85
CA GLN A 16 8.92 -5.56 5.09
C GLN A 16 8.83 -5.05 3.66
N ARG A 17 8.42 -5.92 2.73
CA ARG A 17 8.13 -5.51 1.36
C ARG A 17 6.81 -4.75 1.30
N LEU A 18 6.77 -3.70 0.49
CA LEU A 18 5.57 -2.89 0.28
C LEU A 18 4.34 -3.74 -0.07
N ASP A 19 4.48 -4.73 -0.98
CA ASP A 19 3.36 -5.61 -1.34
C ASP A 19 2.86 -6.48 -0.19
N ALA A 20 3.77 -6.93 0.68
CA ALA A 20 3.41 -7.74 1.83
C ALA A 20 2.73 -6.89 2.90
N LEU A 21 3.26 -5.70 3.19
CA LEU A 21 2.65 -4.78 4.14
C LEU A 21 1.24 -4.39 3.69
N VAL A 22 1.06 -3.96 2.43
CA VAL A 22 -0.26 -3.59 1.90
C VAL A 22 -1.25 -4.76 1.96
N ALA A 23 -0.80 -5.98 1.69
CA ALA A 23 -1.64 -7.18 1.85
C ALA A 23 -1.98 -7.49 3.32
N SER A 24 -1.14 -7.09 4.27
CA SER A 24 -1.38 -7.23 5.72
C SER A 24 -2.25 -6.12 6.31
N LEU A 25 -2.38 -4.96 5.65
CA LEU A 25 -3.19 -3.84 6.11
C LEU A 25 -4.71 -4.09 6.01
N ASP A 26 -5.12 -5.25 5.46
CA ASP A 26 -6.50 -5.71 5.29
C ASP A 26 -7.49 -4.57 5.05
N ILE A 27 -7.20 -3.74 4.04
CA ILE A 27 -7.97 -2.55 3.70
C ILE A 27 -9.39 -3.00 3.32
N GLU A 28 -10.27 -2.98 4.31
CA GLU A 28 -11.69 -3.39 4.31
C GLU A 28 -12.00 -4.74 3.62
N GLY A 29 -11.14 -5.76 3.74
CA GLY A 29 -11.33 -7.03 3.00
C GLY A 29 -11.34 -6.87 1.47
N ARG A 30 -10.97 -5.69 0.96
CA ARG A 30 -10.86 -5.33 -0.47
C ARG A 30 -9.46 -5.59 -1.00
N ALA A 31 -8.46 -5.62 -0.12
CA ALA A 31 -7.05 -5.83 -0.46
C ALA A 31 -6.62 -7.30 -0.31
N SER A 32 -7.22 -8.20 -1.08
CA SER A 32 -6.59 -9.50 -1.34
C SER A 32 -5.19 -9.29 -1.94
N ARG A 33 -4.25 -10.23 -1.71
CA ARG A 33 -2.85 -10.09 -2.14
C ARG A 33 -2.68 -9.73 -3.62
N SER A 34 -3.60 -10.19 -4.48
CA SER A 34 -3.64 -9.85 -5.91
C SER A 34 -4.16 -8.43 -6.19
N ALA A 35 -5.11 -7.92 -5.41
CA ALA A 35 -5.58 -6.54 -5.49
C ALA A 35 -4.47 -5.56 -5.09
N ALA A 36 -3.74 -5.84 -4.00
CA ALA A 36 -2.59 -5.03 -3.58
C ALA A 36 -1.54 -4.90 -4.70
N VAL A 37 -1.19 -6.02 -5.36
CA VAL A 37 -0.23 -6.00 -6.48
C VAL A 37 -0.75 -5.14 -7.65
N ARG A 38 -2.03 -5.24 -8.01
CA ARG A 38 -2.63 -4.43 -9.08
C ARG A 38 -2.65 -2.93 -8.73
N LEU A 39 -2.91 -2.59 -7.47
CA LEU A 39 -2.86 -1.19 -7.00
C LEU A 39 -1.44 -0.64 -7.10
N ILE A 40 -0.43 -1.42 -6.72
CA ILE A 40 0.99 -1.02 -6.87
C ILE A 40 1.35 -0.85 -8.35
N GLU A 41 1.01 -1.82 -9.20
CA GLU A 41 1.33 -1.80 -10.63
C GLU A 41 0.62 -0.68 -11.40
N SER A 42 -0.57 -0.27 -10.94
CA SER A 42 -1.29 0.88 -11.49
C SER A 42 -0.83 2.23 -10.95
N GLY A 43 0.20 2.26 -10.09
CA GLY A 43 0.74 3.50 -9.50
C GLY A 43 -0.19 4.15 -8.48
N ARG A 44 -1.16 3.40 -7.94
CA ARG A 44 -2.13 3.87 -6.95
C ARG A 44 -1.63 3.78 -5.50
N ILE A 45 -0.40 3.28 -5.32
CA ILE A 45 0.28 3.27 -4.02
C ILE A 45 1.51 4.17 -4.10
N LEU A 46 1.50 5.21 -3.27
CA LEU A 46 2.58 6.16 -3.11
C LEU A 46 3.23 5.94 -1.75
N VAL A 47 4.55 6.06 -1.70
CA VAL A 47 5.34 6.04 -0.47
C VAL A 47 6.01 7.39 -0.33
N ASN A 48 5.66 8.14 0.72
CA ASN A 48 6.04 9.54 0.92
C ASN A 48 5.71 10.41 -0.30
N GLY A 49 4.54 10.19 -0.91
CA GLY A 49 4.11 10.92 -2.12
C GLY A 49 4.80 10.51 -3.43
N ALA A 50 5.71 9.53 -3.42
CA ALA A 50 6.39 9.03 -4.61
C ALA A 50 5.92 7.61 -4.99
N ALA A 51 5.68 7.38 -6.28
CA ALA A 51 5.40 6.03 -6.78
C ALA A 51 6.58 5.11 -6.47
N SER A 52 6.28 3.93 -5.93
CA SER A 52 7.30 2.97 -5.52
C SER A 52 7.08 1.61 -6.17
N THR A 53 8.15 0.81 -6.25
CA THR A 53 8.05 -0.56 -6.74
C THR A 53 7.55 -1.51 -5.65
N LYS A 54 6.83 -2.57 -6.05
CA LYS A 54 6.34 -3.62 -5.15
C LYS A 54 7.42 -4.29 -4.28
N LYS A 55 8.68 -4.27 -4.75
CA LYS A 55 9.82 -4.87 -4.06
C LYS A 55 10.51 -3.92 -3.07
N ARG A 56 10.12 -2.64 -3.01
CA ARG A 56 10.69 -1.68 -2.06
C ARG A 56 10.45 -2.20 -0.63
N LEU A 57 11.50 -2.09 0.19
CA LEU A 57 11.38 -2.26 1.63
C LEU A 57 10.87 -0.96 2.25
N VAL A 58 9.86 -1.08 3.11
CA VAL A 58 9.32 0.06 3.84
C VAL A 58 10.20 0.37 5.05
N LEU A 59 10.32 1.66 5.38
CA LEU A 59 11.06 2.14 6.54
C LEU A 59 10.10 2.70 7.58
N GLU A 60 10.48 2.65 8.85
CA GLU A 60 9.70 3.32 9.90
C GLU A 60 9.51 4.80 9.54
N GLY A 61 8.28 5.29 9.69
CA GLY A 61 7.90 6.66 9.35
C GLY A 61 7.58 6.89 7.87
N ASP A 62 7.74 5.88 6.99
CA ASP A 62 7.22 5.98 5.63
C ASP A 62 5.69 6.14 5.67
N GLU A 63 5.17 7.11 4.91
CA GLU A 63 3.74 7.32 4.69
C GLU A 63 3.29 6.61 3.42
N LEU A 64 2.38 5.65 3.55
CA LEU A 64 1.78 4.93 2.45
C LEU A 64 0.42 5.54 2.11
N SER A 65 0.31 6.16 0.95
CA SER A 65 -0.97 6.61 0.40
C SER A 65 -1.48 5.58 -0.60
N ILE A 66 -2.66 5.03 -0.36
CA ILE A 66 -3.25 3.94 -1.14
C ILE A 66 -4.60 4.41 -1.65
N GLU A 67 -4.73 4.51 -2.97
CA GLU A 67 -5.98 4.88 -3.63
C GLU A 67 -6.70 3.63 -4.14
N VAL A 68 -7.84 3.28 -3.54
CA VAL A 68 -8.66 2.13 -3.92
C VAL A 68 -9.86 2.62 -4.76
N PRO A 69 -9.98 2.23 -6.04
CA PRO A 69 -11.14 2.59 -6.84
C PRO A 69 -12.38 1.83 -6.35
N ALA A 70 -13.54 2.50 -6.28
CA ALA A 70 -14.82 1.82 -6.07
C ALA A 70 -15.07 0.79 -7.19
N ARG A 71 -15.51 -0.42 -6.82
CA ARG A 71 -16.00 -1.38 -7.82
C ARG A 71 -17.25 -0.80 -8.49
N SER A 72 -17.21 -0.75 -9.82
CA SER A 72 -18.38 -0.61 -10.69
C SER A 72 -19.29 -1.82 -10.59
#